data_AF-A0A529NEC9-F1
#
_entry.id   AF-A0A529NEC9-F1
#
_cell.length_a   1.000
_cell.length_b   1.000
_cell.length_c   1.000
_cell.angle_alpha   90.00
_cell.angle_beta   90.00
_cell.angle_gamma   90.00
#
_symmetry.space_group_name_H-M   'P 1'
#
loop_
_entity.id
_entity.type
_entity.pdbx_description
1 polymer ?
#
loop_
_entity_poly.entity_id
_entity_poly.type
_entity_poly.pdbx_seq_one_letter_code
_entity_poly.pdbx_strand_id
1 'polypeptide(L)'
;PLLIFAMAPMLGVTFSAFIEEQAKVWVELALASPVVLWAAFPFFHRGWDSVLNRSPNMWTLISLGVGAAYLYSVVATLFPDIFPHQFRGHEGTVPVYFEAAAVIVALVFLGQVLELRARE
;
A
#
# COMPACT_ATOMS: atom_id res chain seq x y z
N PRO A 1 8.62 4.42 -8.78
CA PRO A 1 7.71 4.21 -9.93
C PRO A 1 6.23 4.25 -9.51
N LEU A 2 5.84 3.52 -8.47
CA LEU A 2 4.45 3.49 -7.96
C LEU A 2 3.98 4.86 -7.44
N LEU A 3 4.77 5.55 -6.60
CA LEU A 3 4.48 6.90 -6.12
C LEU A 3 4.27 7.91 -7.27
N ILE A 4 5.08 7.81 -8.32
CA ILE A 4 4.95 8.67 -9.50
C ILE A 4 3.62 8.39 -10.22
N PHE A 5 3.21 7.13 -10.32
CA PHE A 5 1.95 6.73 -10.97
C PHE A 5 0.72 7.20 -10.19
N ALA A 6 0.74 7.05 -8.87
CA ALA A 6 -0.38 7.39 -8.00
C ALA A 6 -0.54 8.90 -7.79
N MET A 7 0.57 9.67 -7.73
CA MET A 7 0.52 11.13 -7.56
C MET A 7 0.45 11.94 -8.87
N ALA A 8 0.73 11.34 -10.04
CA ALA A 8 0.65 12.03 -11.35
C ALA A 8 -0.70 12.74 -11.62
N PRO A 9 -1.87 12.16 -11.28
CA PRO A 9 -3.16 12.82 -11.46
C PRO A 9 -3.32 14.09 -10.61
N MET A 10 -2.69 14.16 -9.42
CA MET A 10 -2.76 15.32 -8.52
C MET A 10 -1.88 16.49 -8.97
N LEU A 11 -0.85 16.23 -9.78
CA LEU A 11 0.05 17.26 -10.32
C LEU A 11 -0.46 17.88 -11.63
N GLY A 12 -1.69 17.57 -12.07
CA GLY A 12 -2.24 18.04 -13.34
C GLY A 12 -1.64 17.34 -14.57
N VAL A 13 -0.85 16.28 -14.36
CA VAL A 13 -0.29 15.46 -15.43
C VAL A 13 -1.32 14.41 -15.82
N THR A 14 -2.24 14.82 -16.68
CA THR A 14 -3.34 14.00 -17.22
C THR A 14 -2.78 12.91 -18.12
N PHE A 15 -2.36 11.76 -17.56
CA PHE A 15 -2.37 10.47 -18.29
C PHE A 15 -3.80 9.99 -18.58
N SER A 16 -4.82 10.77 -18.20
CA SER A 16 -6.25 10.52 -18.32
C SER A 16 -6.78 10.43 -19.74
N ALA A 17 -5.93 10.56 -20.76
CA ALA A 17 -6.30 10.30 -22.14
C ALA A 17 -6.12 8.83 -22.58
N PHE A 18 -5.40 8.00 -21.81
CA PHE A 18 -5.00 6.66 -22.28
C PHE A 18 -5.22 5.48 -21.32
N ILE A 19 -5.58 5.71 -20.04
CA ILE A 19 -5.72 4.61 -19.08
C ILE A 19 -7.04 4.75 -18.32
N GLU A 20 -7.98 3.83 -18.58
CA GLU A 20 -9.20 3.61 -17.79
C GLU A 20 -8.86 3.59 -16.29
N GLU A 21 -9.71 4.19 -15.46
CA GLU A 21 -9.47 4.32 -14.02
C GLU A 21 -9.31 2.93 -13.37
N GLN A 22 -9.99 1.94 -13.92
CA GLN A 22 -9.86 0.53 -13.55
C GLN A 22 -8.48 -0.07 -13.88
N ALA A 23 -7.90 0.24 -15.04
CA ALA A 23 -6.57 -0.25 -15.42
C ALA A 23 -5.47 0.32 -14.51
N LYS A 24 -5.62 1.55 -13.99
CA LYS A 24 -4.68 2.10 -13.00
C LYS A 24 -4.66 1.29 -11.70
N VAL A 25 -5.83 0.91 -11.19
CA VAL A 25 -5.94 0.12 -9.95
C VAL A 25 -5.25 -1.25 -10.10
N TRP A 26 -5.41 -1.90 -11.26
CA TRP A 26 -4.71 -3.16 -11.54
C TRP A 26 -3.19 -3.00 -11.61
N VAL A 27 -2.70 -1.91 -12.21
CA VAL A 27 -1.26 -1.59 -12.24
C VAL A 27 -0.72 -1.32 -10.85
N GLU A 28 -1.45 -0.56 -10.03
CA GLU A 28 -1.08 -0.31 -8.63
C GLU A 28 -1.03 -1.60 -7.82
N LEU A 29 -2.02 -2.49 -7.97
CA LEU A 29 -2.02 -3.81 -7.35
C LEU A 29 -0.77 -4.61 -7.76
N ALA A 30 -0.47 -4.66 -9.06
CA ALA A 30 0.67 -5.42 -9.57
C ALA A 30 2.02 -4.89 -9.04
N LEU A 31 2.16 -3.57 -8.92
CA LEU A 31 3.37 -2.92 -8.43
C LEU A 31 3.49 -2.96 -6.89
N ALA A 32 2.38 -2.85 -6.16
CA ALA A 32 2.39 -2.86 -4.69
C ALA A 32 2.55 -4.28 -4.13
N SER A 33 2.04 -5.30 -4.81
CA SER A 33 2.12 -6.70 -4.37
C SER A 33 3.55 -7.18 -4.05
N PRO A 34 4.58 -7.00 -4.92
CA PRO A 34 5.94 -7.38 -4.58
C PRO A 34 6.53 -6.52 -3.43
N VAL A 35 6.16 -5.24 -3.33
CA VAL A 35 6.66 -4.38 -2.24
C VAL A 35 6.11 -4.84 -0.89
N VAL A 36 4.80 -5.10 -0.83
CA VAL A 36 4.15 -5.48 0.42
C VAL A 36 4.42 -6.96 0.75
N LEU A 37 4.18 -7.88 -0.17
CA LEU A 37 4.25 -9.32 0.12
C LEU A 37 5.69 -9.84 0.22
N TRP A 38 6.62 -9.30 -0.59
CA TRP A 38 8.01 -9.76 -0.58
C TRP A 38 8.91 -8.86 0.24
N ALA A 39 8.98 -7.56 -0.07
CA ALA A 39 9.89 -6.68 0.65
C ALA A 39 9.48 -6.48 2.12
N ALA A 40 8.19 -6.32 2.44
CA ALA A 40 7.74 -6.13 3.82
C ALA A 40 7.62 -7.43 4.64
N PHE A 41 7.91 -8.60 4.06
CA PHE A 41 7.87 -9.90 4.75
C PHE A 41 8.57 -9.92 6.13
N PRO A 42 9.83 -9.43 6.30
CA PRO A 42 10.49 -9.38 7.60
C PRO A 42 9.79 -8.48 8.62
N PHE A 43 9.03 -7.47 8.17
CA PHE A 43 8.25 -6.61 9.07
C PHE A 43 7.03 -7.36 9.60
N PHE A 44 6.30 -8.05 8.72
CA PHE A 44 5.16 -8.88 9.11
C PHE A 44 5.56 -9.99 10.09
N HIS A 45 6.72 -10.63 9.88
CA HIS A 45 7.23 -11.62 10.83
C HIS A 45 7.46 -11.01 12.22
N ARG A 46 8.18 -9.88 12.31
CA ARG A 46 8.42 -9.18 13.59
C ARG A 46 7.13 -8.67 14.23
N GLY A 47 6.19 -8.21 13.42
CA GLY A 47 4.86 -7.78 13.87
C GLY A 47 4.08 -8.95 14.46
N TRP A 48 4.10 -10.11 13.80
CA TRP A 48 3.44 -11.33 14.27
C TRP A 48 4.04 -11.83 15.59
N ASP A 49 5.37 -11.90 15.67
CA ASP A 49 6.07 -12.29 16.90
C ASP A 49 5.73 -11.36 18.07
N SER A 50 5.64 -10.05 17.82
CA SER A 50 5.28 -9.07 18.84
C SER A 50 3.85 -9.28 19.38
N VAL A 51 2.90 -9.64 18.51
CA VAL A 51 1.53 -9.97 18.92
C VAL A 51 1.52 -11.25 19.74
N LEU A 52 2.23 -12.29 19.30
CA LEU A 52 2.32 -13.57 20.00
C LEU A 52 2.94 -13.41 21.41
N ASN A 53 4.00 -12.61 21.50
CA ASN A 53 4.68 -12.29 22.76
C ASN A 53 3.91 -11.28 23.64
N ARG A 54 2.72 -10.83 23.21
CA ARG A 54 1.89 -9.81 23.89
C ARG A 54 2.64 -8.52 24.24
N SER A 55 3.59 -8.13 23.40
CA SER A 55 4.43 -6.95 23.58
C SER A 55 4.37 -6.04 22.34
N PRO A 56 3.24 -5.32 22.12
CA PRO A 56 3.04 -4.49 20.94
C PRO A 56 4.15 -3.45 20.80
N ASN A 57 4.68 -3.30 19.59
CA ASN A 57 5.77 -2.39 19.30
C ASN A 57 5.59 -1.72 17.92
N MET A 58 6.60 -0.95 17.50
CA MET A 58 6.63 -0.28 16.20
C MET A 58 6.33 -1.23 15.03
N TRP A 59 6.86 -2.45 15.06
CA TRP A 59 6.64 -3.45 14.01
C TRP A 59 5.20 -3.93 13.95
N THR A 60 4.50 -4.02 15.10
CA THR A 60 3.07 -4.34 15.15
C THR A 60 2.25 -3.28 14.43
N LEU A 61 2.51 -2.01 14.72
CA LEU A 61 1.76 -0.89 14.13
C LEU A 61 1.99 -0.81 12.62
N ILE A 62 3.24 -0.93 12.17
CA ILE A 62 3.59 -0.94 10.74
C ILE A 62 2.93 -2.12 10.03
N SER A 63 3.07 -3.33 10.58
CA SER A 63 2.49 -4.55 9.99
C SER A 63 0.97 -4.45 9.89
N LEU A 64 0.31 -3.95 10.93
CA LEU A 64 -1.14 -3.80 10.94
C LEU A 64 -1.59 -2.72 9.95
N GLY A 65 -0.92 -1.57 9.90
CA GLY A 65 -1.25 -0.48 8.99
C GLY A 65 -1.05 -0.85 7.51
N VAL A 66 0.12 -1.39 7.16
CA VAL A 66 0.43 -1.84 5.79
C VAL A 66 -0.47 -3.01 5.40
N GLY A 67 -0.67 -3.97 6.29
CA GLY A 67 -1.53 -5.12 6.07
C GLY A 67 -2.99 -4.73 5.85
N ALA A 68 -3.53 -3.85 6.69
CA ALA A 68 -4.91 -3.36 6.55
C ALA A 68 -5.09 -2.55 5.26
N ALA A 69 -4.17 -1.64 4.95
CA ALA A 69 -4.22 -0.84 3.72
C ALA A 69 -4.16 -1.72 2.46
N TYR A 70 -3.25 -2.70 2.43
CA TYR A 70 -3.11 -3.61 1.29
C TYR A 70 -4.33 -4.53 1.16
N LEU A 71 -4.78 -5.17 2.25
CA LEU A 71 -5.93 -6.08 2.23
C LEU A 71 -7.21 -5.36 1.79
N TYR A 72 -7.47 -4.18 2.37
CA TYR A 72 -8.59 -3.34 1.94
C TYR A 72 -8.52 -3.04 0.44
N SER A 73 -7.34 -2.65 -0.06
CA SER A 73 -7.14 -2.30 -1.47
C SER A 73 -7.33 -3.50 -2.39
N VAL A 74 -6.88 -4.69 -1.99
CA VAL A 74 -7.12 -5.94 -2.72
C VAL A 74 -8.62 -6.26 -2.77
N VAL A 75 -9.33 -6.15 -1.64
CA VAL A 75 -10.78 -6.40 -1.59
C VAL A 75 -11.55 -5.37 -2.44
N ALA A 76 -11.17 -4.10 -2.36
CA ALA A 76 -11.73 -3.03 -3.18
C ALA A 76 -11.51 -3.24 -4.69
N THR A 77 -10.38 -3.85 -5.07
CA THR A 77 -10.03 -4.14 -6.46
C THR A 77 -10.74 -5.37 -7.01
N LEU A 78 -10.79 -6.46 -6.23
CA LEU A 78 -11.35 -7.75 -6.67
C LEU A 78 -12.86 -7.85 -6.48
N PHE A 79 -13.40 -7.18 -5.46
CA PHE A 79 -14.81 -7.24 -5.08
C PHE A 79 -15.40 -5.84 -4.84
N PRO A 80 -15.39 -4.95 -5.85
CA PRO A 80 -15.95 -3.60 -5.73
C PRO A 80 -17.45 -3.62 -5.42
N ASP A 81 -18.14 -4.71 -5.78
CA ASP A 81 -19.59 -4.85 -5.60
C ASP A 81 -20.06 -5.01 -4.15
N ILE A 82 -19.15 -5.36 -3.24
CA ILE A 82 -19.46 -5.46 -1.81
C ILE A 82 -19.62 -4.06 -1.20
N PHE A 83 -19.01 -3.04 -1.79
CA PHE A 83 -19.07 -1.67 -1.30
C PHE A 83 -20.36 -0.98 -1.77
N PRO A 84 -21.04 -0.20 -0.91
CA PRO A 84 -22.23 0.56 -1.31
C PRO A 84 -21.92 1.51 -2.48
N HIS A 85 -22.90 1.79 -3.35
CA HIS A 85 -22.72 2.67 -4.52
C HIS A 85 -22.17 4.07 -4.17
N GLN A 86 -22.49 4.58 -2.98
CA GLN A 86 -21.97 5.84 -2.45
C GLN A 86 -20.45 5.85 -2.16
N PHE A 87 -19.81 4.68 -2.07
CA PHE A 87 -18.35 4.53 -1.94
C PHE A 87 -17.66 4.21 -3.27
N ARG A 88 -18.42 4.07 -4.36
CA ARG A 88 -17.88 3.82 -5.70
C ARG A 88 -17.79 5.15 -6.45
N GLY A 89 -16.64 5.40 -7.08
CA GLY A 89 -16.40 6.55 -7.94
C GLY A 89 -17.24 6.53 -9.22
N HIS A 90 -17.01 7.51 -10.09
CA HIS A 90 -17.79 7.72 -11.33
C HIS A 90 -17.73 6.52 -12.30
N GLU A 91 -16.70 5.65 -12.19
CA GLU A 91 -16.55 4.42 -12.99
C GLU A 91 -16.83 3.12 -12.21
N GLY A 92 -17.45 3.18 -11.03
CA GLY A 92 -17.69 1.98 -10.20
C GLY A 92 -16.46 1.49 -9.44
N THR A 93 -15.36 2.23 -9.50
CA THR A 93 -14.08 1.95 -8.82
C THR A 93 -14.15 2.37 -7.35
N VAL A 94 -13.57 1.58 -6.45
CA VAL A 94 -13.44 1.93 -5.03
C VAL A 94 -12.05 2.54 -4.81
N PRO A 95 -11.91 3.67 -4.09
CA PRO A 95 -10.59 4.25 -3.78
C PRO A 95 -9.68 3.23 -3.10
N VAL A 96 -8.46 3.08 -3.59
CA VAL A 96 -7.46 2.13 -3.09
C VAL A 96 -6.29 2.84 -2.38
N TYR A 97 -5.57 2.11 -1.54
CA TYR A 97 -4.45 2.58 -0.71
C TYR A 97 -3.16 1.78 -0.96
N PHE A 98 -2.99 1.22 -2.16
CA PHE A 98 -1.77 0.51 -2.55
C PHE A 98 -0.54 1.41 -2.45
N GLU A 99 -0.67 2.67 -2.85
CA GLU A 99 0.38 3.68 -2.68
C GLU A 99 0.77 3.85 -1.23
N ALA A 100 -0.19 4.10 -0.34
CA ALA A 100 0.08 4.32 1.07
C ALA A 100 0.82 3.12 1.69
N ALA A 101 0.38 1.89 1.40
CA ALA A 101 1.04 0.69 1.88
C ALA A 101 2.51 0.61 1.41
N ALA A 102 2.77 0.83 0.12
CA ALA A 102 4.11 0.77 -0.43
C ALA A 102 5.03 1.90 0.05
N VAL A 103 4.50 3.12 0.20
CA VAL A 103 5.25 4.28 0.71
C VAL A 103 5.64 4.07 2.17
N ILE A 104 4.75 3.54 3.01
CA ILE A 104 5.07 3.20 4.39
C ILE A 104 6.23 2.19 4.42
N VAL A 105 6.15 1.11 3.63
CA VAL A 105 7.23 0.10 3.55
C VAL A 105 8.55 0.73 3.12
N ALA A 106 8.53 1.58 2.09
CA ALA A 106 9.73 2.26 1.59
C ALA A 106 10.37 3.18 2.63
N LEU A 107 9.55 3.99 3.34
CA LEU A 107 10.03 4.90 4.38
C LEU A 107 10.59 4.15 5.59
N VAL A 108 9.98 3.03 5.97
CA VAL A 108 10.50 2.18 7.06
C VAL A 108 11.87 1.62 6.68
N PHE A 109 12.04 1.11 5.46
CA PHE A 109 13.34 0.67 4.97
C PHE A 109 14.37 1.80 4.94
N LEU A 110 13.99 2.97 4.44
CA LEU A 110 14.84 4.15 4.44
C LEU A 110 15.30 4.50 5.86
N GLY A 111 14.39 4.49 6.83
CA GLY A 111 14.71 4.70 8.25
C GLY A 111 15.72 3.69 8.77
N GLN A 112 15.56 2.40 8.46
CA GLN A 112 16.53 1.37 8.84
C GLN A 112 17.92 1.61 8.22
N VAL A 113 17.98 2.00 6.95
CA VAL A 113 19.25 2.29 6.26
C VAL A 113 19.95 3.50 6.89
N LEU A 114 19.20 4.56 7.21
CA LEU A 114 19.74 5.74 7.89
C LEU A 114 20.24 5.41 9.30
N GLU A 115 19.52 4.56 10.04
CA GLU A 115 19.95 4.11 11.37
C GLU A 115 21.26 3.31 11.31
N LEU A 116 21.39 2.40 10.34
CA LEU A 116 22.60 1.62 10.13
C LEU A 116 23.78 2.53 9.75
N ARG A 117 23.57 3.47 8.82
CA ARG A 117 24.57 4.46 8.39
C ARG A 117 25.06 5.37 9.51
N ALA A 118 24.23 5.66 10.51
CA ALA A 118 24.60 6.52 11.63
C ALA A 118 25.32 5.77 12.76
N ARG A 119 25.24 4.43 12.77
CA ARG A 119 25.96 3.57 13.72
C ARG A 119 27.36 3.19 13.24
N GLU A 120 27.61 3.30 11.93
CA GLU A 120 28.95 3.26 11.31
C GLU A 120 29.65 4.62 11.38
#